data_AF-A0A539DTK3-F1
#
_entry.id   AF-A0A539DTK3-F1
#
_cell.length_a   1.000
_cell.length_b   1.000
_cell.length_c   1.000
_cell.angle_alpha   90.00
_cell.angle_beta   90.00
_cell.angle_gamma   90.00
#
_symmetry.space_group_name_H-M   'P 1'
#
loop_
_entity.id
_entity.type
_entity.pdbx_description
1 polymer ?
#
loop_
_entity_poly.entity_id
_entity_poly.type
_entity_poly.pdbx_seq_one_letter_code
_entity_poly.pdbx_strand_id
1 'polypeptide(L)'
;MAGSGARWWVKWSLLAAKIVLSILLMGWALSRVELDHLQERIGSIDIGWLAAAALVFALSNVLGAAQWGWLLRISGAGLPFRRVLSFYWVGLFFSNLLPANVGGDVMRVVDVSRSTGSRRAAVGATLLDRLLGFVAIALLALLALPLLPAPVAHDLRPGAVLPAGEIVRRHPALRHRPAADGGGR
;
A
#
# COMPACT_ATOMS: atom_id res chain seq x y z
N MET A 1 -23.82 18.81 -32.36
CA MET A 1 -23.18 18.91 -31.03
C MET A 1 -24.13 18.33 -29.97
N ALA A 2 -24.13 17.01 -29.75
CA ALA A 2 -24.87 16.35 -28.67
C ALA A 2 -24.31 14.94 -28.47
N GLY A 3 -23.57 14.69 -27.39
CA GLY A 3 -22.94 13.38 -27.17
C GLY A 3 -22.15 13.20 -25.86
N SER A 4 -22.15 14.19 -24.96
CA SER A 4 -21.40 14.13 -23.69
C SER A 4 -22.26 13.73 -22.47
N GLY A 5 -23.59 13.78 -22.57
CA GLY A 5 -24.49 13.56 -21.42
C GLY A 5 -24.56 12.12 -20.91
N ALA A 6 -24.68 11.13 -21.80
CA ALA A 6 -24.87 9.73 -21.41
C ALA A 6 -23.64 9.12 -20.69
N ARG A 7 -22.43 9.58 -21.02
CA ARG A 7 -21.18 9.08 -20.41
C ARG A 7 -20.92 9.64 -19.01
N TRP A 8 -21.57 10.73 -18.62
CA TRP A 8 -21.37 11.36 -17.32
C TRP A 8 -22.07 10.57 -16.21
N TRP A 9 -23.34 10.18 -16.41
CA TRP A 9 -24.11 9.39 -15.46
C TRP A 9 -23.50 8.03 -15.15
N VAL A 10 -22.91 7.36 -16.15
CA VAL A 10 -22.18 6.09 -15.96
C VAL A 10 -20.94 6.27 -15.07
N LYS A 11 -20.21 7.38 -15.20
CA LYS A 11 -19.03 7.65 -14.36
C LYS A 11 -19.40 7.89 -12.90
N TRP A 12 -20.48 8.64 -12.66
CA TRP A 12 -20.94 8.93 -11.29
C TRP A 12 -21.57 7.71 -10.61
N SER A 13 -22.32 6.89 -11.35
CA SER A 13 -22.85 5.63 -10.82
C SER A 13 -21.74 4.62 -10.48
N LEU A 14 -20.70 4.51 -11.30
CA LEU A 14 -19.53 3.69 -10.98
C LEU A 14 -18.74 4.21 -9.77
N LEU A 15 -18.63 5.54 -9.61
CA LEU A 15 -18.00 6.14 -8.43
C LEU A 15 -18.82 5.85 -7.17
N ALA A 16 -20.13 6.05 -7.23
CA ALA A 16 -21.04 5.74 -6.13
C ALA A 16 -21.00 4.26 -5.75
N ALA A 17 -21.02 3.36 -6.73
CA ALA A 17 -20.90 1.91 -6.49
C ALA A 17 -19.58 1.55 -5.80
N LYS A 18 -18.45 2.17 -6.19
CA LYS A 18 -17.16 1.99 -5.51
C LYS A 18 -17.18 2.49 -4.07
N ILE A 19 -17.78 3.66 -3.81
CA ILE A 19 -17.90 4.22 -2.47
C ILE A 19 -18.75 3.31 -1.59
N VAL A 20 -19.93 2.89 -2.09
CA VAL A 20 -20.84 1.97 -1.39
C VAL A 20 -20.15 0.64 -1.12
N LEU A 21 -19.47 0.07 -2.11
CA LEU A 21 -18.70 -1.16 -1.95
C LEU A 21 -17.58 -0.99 -0.91
N SER A 22 -16.88 0.14 -0.93
CA SER A 22 -15.80 0.42 0.03
C SER A 22 -16.34 0.59 1.46
N ILE A 23 -17.48 1.24 1.63
CA ILE A 23 -18.16 1.38 2.93
C ILE A 23 -18.67 0.02 3.41
N LEU A 24 -19.26 -0.79 2.52
CA LEU A 24 -19.70 -2.15 2.83
C LEU A 24 -18.55 -3.06 3.25
N LEU A 25 -17.44 -3.04 2.51
CA LEU A 25 -16.24 -3.80 2.84
C LEU A 25 -15.61 -3.32 4.14
N MET A 26 -15.58 -2.00 4.37
CA MET A 26 -15.09 -1.42 5.63
C MET A 26 -15.98 -1.82 6.80
N GLY A 27 -17.31 -1.71 6.67
CA GLY A 27 -18.26 -2.12 7.68
C GLY A 27 -18.20 -3.61 7.98
N TRP A 28 -18.04 -4.43 6.95
CA TRP A 28 -17.84 -5.89 7.09
C TRP A 28 -16.50 -6.24 7.75
N ALA A 29 -15.42 -5.52 7.42
CA ALA A 29 -14.13 -5.70 8.08
C ALA A 29 -14.21 -5.31 9.56
N LEU A 30 -14.87 -4.20 9.88
CA LEU A 30 -15.09 -3.75 11.26
C LEU A 30 -15.98 -4.72 12.04
N SER A 31 -16.98 -5.34 11.42
CA SER A 31 -17.81 -6.35 12.09
C SER A 31 -17.08 -7.66 12.36
N ARG A 32 -15.89 -7.87 11.77
CA ARG A 32 -14.98 -8.98 12.08
C ARG A 32 -13.99 -8.64 13.19
N VAL A 33 -13.92 -7.38 13.61
CA VAL A 33 -13.11 -6.97 14.75
C VAL A 33 -13.93 -7.25 16.01
N GLU A 34 -13.50 -8.23 16.79
CA GLU A 34 -14.06 -8.51 18.12
C GLU A 34 -13.75 -7.32 19.03
N LEU A 35 -14.68 -6.35 19.09
CA LEU A 35 -14.58 -5.13 19.89
C LEU A 35 -14.36 -5.43 21.38
N ASP A 36 -14.79 -6.60 21.85
CA ASP A 36 -14.60 -7.05 23.22
C ASP A 36 -13.11 -7.31 23.55
N HIS A 37 -12.32 -7.77 22.58
CA HIS A 37 -10.87 -7.98 22.73
C HIS A 37 -10.05 -6.69 22.51
N LEU A 38 -10.66 -5.62 21.98
CA LEU A 38 -9.98 -4.34 21.80
C LEU A 38 -9.75 -3.61 23.13
N GLN A 39 -10.67 -3.71 24.09
CA GLN A 39 -10.56 -3.02 25.38
C GLN A 39 -9.38 -3.58 26.21
N GLU A 40 -9.23 -4.89 26.28
CA GLU A 40 -8.10 -5.54 26.99
C GLU A 40 -6.76 -5.28 26.31
N ARG A 41 -6.73 -5.22 24.97
CA ARG A 41 -5.51 -4.93 24.21
C ARG A 41 -5.10 -3.46 24.25
N ILE A 42 -6.03 -2.53 24.34
CA ILE A 42 -5.73 -1.09 24.47
C ILE A 42 -5.18 -0.79 25.87
N GLY A 43 -5.72 -1.44 26.91
CA GLY A 43 -5.24 -1.28 28.28
C GLY A 43 -3.84 -1.84 28.55
N SER A 44 -3.33 -2.72 27.67
CA SER A 44 -2.00 -3.33 27.75
C SER A 44 -0.96 -2.71 26.82
N ILE A 45 -1.29 -1.60 26.13
CA ILE A 45 -0.34 -0.90 25.25
C ILE A 45 0.76 -0.28 26.09
N ASP A 46 1.99 -0.72 25.86
CA ASP A 46 3.18 -0.07 26.39
C ASP A 46 3.43 1.25 25.65
N ILE A 47 3.27 2.36 26.37
CA ILE A 47 3.44 3.72 25.86
C ILE A 47 4.88 3.95 25.35
N GLY A 48 5.87 3.27 25.93
CA GLY A 48 7.26 3.32 25.48
C GLY A 48 7.42 2.76 24.08
N TRP A 49 6.81 1.60 23.79
CA TRP A 49 6.80 1.03 22.44
C TRP A 49 6.01 1.89 21.46
N LEU A 50 4.89 2.50 21.89
CA LEU A 50 4.13 3.43 21.05
C LEU A 50 4.95 4.68 20.70
N ALA A 51 5.66 5.25 21.68
CA ALA A 51 6.53 6.40 21.47
C ALA A 51 7.72 6.06 20.57
N ALA A 52 8.34 4.88 20.75
CA ALA A 52 9.40 4.39 19.90
C ALA A 52 8.93 4.22 18.45
N ALA A 53 7.76 3.62 18.22
CA ALA A 53 7.17 3.47 16.90
C ALA A 53 6.88 4.84 16.25
N ALA A 54 6.30 5.79 17.01
CA ALA A 54 6.05 7.14 16.52
C ALA A 54 7.34 7.88 16.16
N LEU A 55 8.40 7.72 16.96
CA LEU A 55 9.71 8.32 16.70
C LEU A 55 10.34 7.73 15.44
N VAL A 56 10.37 6.40 15.30
CA VAL A 56 10.89 5.71 14.11
C VAL A 56 10.12 6.14 12.87
N PHE A 57 8.80 6.23 12.96
CA PHE A 57 7.95 6.74 11.89
C PHE A 57 8.32 8.19 11.51
N ALA A 58 8.43 9.09 12.48
CA ALA A 58 8.78 10.49 12.23
C ALA A 58 10.16 10.61 11.60
N LEU A 59 11.17 9.90 12.12
CA LEU A 59 12.53 9.89 11.60
C LEU A 59 12.59 9.33 10.18
N SER A 60 11.88 8.24 9.91
CA SER A 60 11.77 7.66 8.56
C SER A 60 11.24 8.68 7.56
N ASN A 61 10.20 9.44 7.93
CA ASN A 61 9.63 10.48 7.06
C ASN A 61 10.54 11.70 6.91
N VAL A 62 11.31 12.07 7.93
CA VAL A 62 12.34 13.13 7.84
C VAL A 62 13.44 12.72 6.86
N LEU A 63 13.90 11.47 6.92
CA LEU A 63 14.89 10.94 5.98
C LEU A 63 14.34 10.88 4.55
N GLY A 64 13.09 10.44 4.38
CA GLY A 64 12.40 10.47 3.09
C GLY A 64 12.29 11.88 2.52
N ALA A 65 11.97 12.88 3.35
CA ALA A 65 11.96 14.27 2.95
C ALA A 65 13.35 14.78 2.56
N ALA A 66 14.41 14.35 3.27
CA ALA A 66 15.79 14.73 2.94
C ALA A 66 16.24 14.14 1.59
N GLN A 67 15.97 12.86 1.36
CA GLN A 67 16.19 12.20 0.08
C GLN A 67 15.47 12.95 -1.05
N TRP A 68 14.16 13.20 -0.90
CA TRP A 68 13.40 13.91 -1.92
C TRP A 68 13.89 15.35 -2.14
N GLY A 69 14.28 16.04 -1.07
CA GLY A 69 14.88 17.38 -1.15
C GLY A 69 16.19 17.38 -1.95
N TRP A 70 16.98 16.31 -1.83
CA TRP A 70 18.19 16.13 -2.64
C TRP A 70 17.83 15.90 -4.12
N LEU A 71 16.83 15.07 -4.42
CA LEU A 71 16.32 14.86 -5.78
C LEU A 71 15.79 16.15 -6.42
N LEU A 72 15.10 16.98 -5.64
CA LEU A 72 14.63 18.29 -6.09
C LEU A 72 15.79 19.22 -6.45
N ARG A 73 16.86 19.22 -5.65
CA ARG A 73 18.05 20.05 -5.90
C ARG A 73 18.75 19.66 -7.20
N ILE A 74 19.00 18.38 -7.41
CA ILE A 74 19.63 17.89 -8.66
C ILE A 74 18.73 18.13 -9.88
N SER A 75 17.41 18.16 -9.70
CA SER A 75 16.44 18.44 -10.77
C SER A 75 16.26 19.94 -11.07
N GLY A 76 16.97 20.84 -10.38
CA GLY A 76 16.85 22.28 -10.57
C GLY A 76 15.65 22.94 -9.88
N ALA A 77 14.99 22.24 -8.95
CA ALA A 77 13.87 22.74 -8.13
C ALA A 77 14.21 22.74 -6.63
N GLY A 78 15.45 23.10 -6.30
CA GLY A 78 15.94 23.13 -4.93
C GLY A 78 15.15 24.07 -4.03
N LEU A 79 14.79 23.59 -2.84
CA LEU A 79 14.09 24.35 -1.80
C LEU A 79 14.83 24.21 -0.47
N PRO A 80 14.69 25.17 0.47
CA PRO A 80 15.21 25.01 1.82
C PRO A 80 14.54 23.79 2.48
N PHE A 81 15.32 23.01 3.23
CA PHE A 81 14.88 21.73 3.81
C PHE A 81 13.57 21.86 4.62
N ARG A 82 13.38 22.98 5.35
CA ARG A 82 12.14 23.24 6.09
C ARG A 82 10.88 23.25 5.21
N ARG A 83 10.97 23.80 3.99
CA ARG A 83 9.85 23.78 3.03
C ARG A 83 9.65 22.40 2.44
N VAL A 84 10.75 21.71 2.09
CA VAL A 84 10.70 20.32 1.60
C VAL A 84 10.00 19.42 2.63
N LEU A 85 10.41 19.52 3.90
CA LEU A 85 9.81 18.79 5.00
C LEU A 85 8.31 19.11 5.12
N SER A 86 7.93 20.38 5.12
CA SER A 86 6.52 20.78 5.16
C SER A 86 5.71 20.17 4.01
N PHE A 87 6.19 20.27 2.76
CA PHE A 87 5.48 19.73 1.59
C PHE A 87 5.42 18.20 1.62
N TYR A 88 6.46 17.54 2.14
CA TYR A 88 6.47 16.09 2.30
C TYR A 88 5.40 15.61 3.28
N TRP A 89 5.28 16.26 4.44
CA TRP A 89 4.26 15.92 5.44
C TRP A 89 2.84 16.26 4.99
N VAL A 90 2.64 17.38 4.27
CA VAL A 90 1.35 17.67 3.62
C VAL A 90 1.01 16.59 2.60
N GLY A 91 1.97 16.19 1.76
CA GLY A 91 1.79 15.07 0.84
C GLY A 91 1.41 13.78 1.57
N LEU A 92 2.10 13.45 2.66
CA LEU A 92 1.83 12.27 3.48
C LEU A 92 0.39 12.28 4.04
N PHE A 93 -0.08 13.43 4.53
CA PHE A 93 -1.46 13.60 4.99
C PHE A 93 -2.47 13.29 3.88
N PHE A 94 -2.28 13.87 2.69
CA PHE A 94 -3.16 13.60 1.55
C PHE A 94 -3.05 12.17 1.02
N SER A 95 -1.89 11.53 1.09
CA SER A 95 -1.75 10.11 0.74
C SER A 95 -2.53 9.20 1.68
N ASN A 96 -2.62 9.52 2.98
CA ASN A 96 -3.37 8.70 3.94
C ASN A 96 -4.88 8.93 3.91
N LEU A 97 -5.33 10.14 3.55
CA LEU A 97 -6.75 10.50 3.55
C LEU A 97 -7.43 10.34 2.19
N LEU A 98 -6.68 10.42 1.09
CA LEU A 98 -7.26 10.27 -0.24
C LEU A 98 -7.18 8.82 -0.74
N PRO A 99 -8.30 8.23 -1.18
CA PRO A 99 -8.28 6.95 -1.86
C PRO A 99 -7.35 7.02 -3.09
N ALA A 100 -6.50 6.00 -3.24
CA ALA A 100 -5.53 5.79 -4.33
C ALA A 100 -4.11 6.35 -4.16
N ASN A 101 -3.70 6.93 -3.02
CA ASN A 101 -2.32 7.44 -2.76
C ASN A 101 -1.82 8.56 -3.71
N VAL A 102 -2.47 8.79 -4.86
CA VAL A 102 -2.10 9.77 -5.89
C VAL A 102 -2.20 11.22 -5.39
N GLY A 103 -3.13 11.49 -4.47
CA GLY A 103 -3.38 12.84 -3.98
C GLY A 103 -2.18 13.49 -3.30
N GLY A 104 -1.42 12.74 -2.50
CA GLY A 104 -0.23 13.26 -1.82
C GLY A 104 0.90 13.63 -2.78
N ASP A 105 1.12 12.83 -3.83
CA ASP A 105 2.13 13.12 -4.84
C ASP A 105 1.76 14.33 -5.70
N VAL A 106 0.48 14.45 -6.06
CA VAL A 106 -0.02 15.63 -6.77
C VAL A 106 0.20 16.88 -5.93
N MET A 107 -0.10 16.84 -4.63
CA MET A 107 0.13 17.99 -3.75
C MET A 107 1.60 18.39 -3.65
N ARG A 108 2.51 17.43 -3.46
CA ARG A 108 3.96 17.69 -3.48
C ARG A 108 4.42 18.34 -4.78
N VAL A 109 3.95 17.84 -5.91
CA VAL A 109 4.27 18.41 -7.22
C VAL A 109 3.71 19.84 -7.35
N VAL A 110 2.46 20.07 -6.95
CA VAL A 110 1.81 21.39 -7.03
C VAL A 110 2.55 22.40 -6.16
N ASP A 111 2.85 22.06 -4.91
CA ASP A 111 3.50 22.96 -3.95
C ASP A 111 4.92 23.33 -4.37
N VAL A 112 5.69 22.35 -4.85
CA VAL A 112 7.01 22.61 -5.43
C VAL A 112 6.89 23.44 -6.70
N SER A 113 5.98 23.11 -7.62
CA SER A 113 5.79 23.85 -8.87
C SER A 113 5.45 25.31 -8.62
N ARG A 114 4.60 25.60 -7.63
CA ARG A 114 4.26 26.97 -7.21
C ARG A 114 5.44 27.70 -6.60
N SER A 115 6.31 26.98 -5.87
CA SER A 115 7.46 27.58 -5.17
C SER A 115 8.68 27.80 -6.06
N THR A 116 8.87 26.99 -7.11
CA THR A 116 10.08 27.00 -7.96
C THR A 116 9.80 27.37 -9.41
N GLY A 117 8.54 27.39 -9.84
CA GLY A 117 8.14 27.58 -11.24
C GLY A 117 8.40 26.37 -12.13
N SER A 118 9.04 25.31 -11.63
CA SER A 118 9.47 24.17 -12.45
C SER A 118 8.65 22.91 -12.19
N ARG A 119 7.51 22.79 -12.88
CA ARG A 119 6.65 21.60 -12.79
C ARG A 119 7.33 20.33 -13.28
N ARG A 120 8.15 20.41 -14.34
CA ARG A 120 8.86 19.24 -14.88
C ARG A 120 9.85 18.67 -13.87
N ALA A 121 10.61 19.54 -13.20
CA ALA A 121 11.54 19.13 -12.14
C ALA A 121 10.80 18.53 -10.94
N ALA A 122 9.67 19.12 -10.52
CA ALA A 122 8.86 18.61 -9.42
C ALA A 122 8.32 17.21 -9.70
N VAL A 123 7.79 16.97 -10.91
CA VAL A 123 7.32 15.66 -11.36
C VAL A 123 8.47 14.67 -11.43
N GLY A 124 9.58 15.05 -12.09
CA GLY A 124 10.76 14.19 -12.25
C GLY A 124 11.35 13.73 -10.91
N ALA A 125 11.55 14.66 -9.98
CA ALA A 125 12.05 14.35 -8.64
C ALA A 125 11.11 13.42 -7.87
N THR A 126 9.79 13.61 -7.98
CA THR A 126 8.80 12.77 -7.30
C THR A 126 8.73 11.37 -7.91
N LEU A 127 8.80 11.25 -9.24
CA LEU A 127 8.87 9.95 -9.91
C LEU A 127 10.15 9.19 -9.55
N LEU A 128 11.29 9.89 -9.53
CA LEU A 128 12.57 9.30 -9.16
C LEU A 128 12.57 8.84 -7.69
N ASP A 129 11.96 9.61 -6.78
CA ASP A 129 11.75 9.23 -5.39
C ASP A 129 10.99 7.90 -5.28
N ARG A 130 9.93 7.73 -6.09
CA ARG A 130 9.14 6.49 -6.15
C ARG A 130 9.97 5.32 -6.68
N LEU A 131 10.65 5.51 -7.81
CA LEU A 131 11.49 4.47 -8.42
C LEU A 131 12.59 4.02 -7.46
N LEU A 132 13.26 4.95 -6.78
CA LEU A 132 14.28 4.62 -5.78
C LEU A 132 13.69 3.86 -4.61
N GLY A 133 12.50 4.25 -4.11
CA GLY A 133 11.80 3.50 -3.06
C GLY A 133 11.45 2.07 -3.48
N PHE A 134 10.95 1.89 -4.71
CA PHE A 134 10.63 0.57 -5.25
C PHE A 134 11.87 -0.31 -5.46
N VAL A 135 12.96 0.26 -5.99
CA VAL A 135 14.23 -0.46 -6.15
C VAL A 135 14.81 -0.83 -4.79
N ALA A 136 14.81 0.11 -3.83
CA ALA A 136 15.31 -0.14 -2.49
C ALA A 136 14.54 -1.27 -1.80
N ILE A 137 13.20 -1.25 -1.83
CA ILE A 137 12.41 -2.32 -1.19
C ILE A 137 12.56 -3.66 -1.91
N ALA A 138 12.68 -3.67 -3.23
CA ALA A 138 12.95 -4.89 -4.00
C ALA A 138 14.32 -5.49 -3.64
N LEU A 139 15.36 -4.66 -3.58
CA LEU A 139 16.70 -5.09 -3.17
C LEU A 139 16.71 -5.59 -1.72
N LEU A 140 16.06 -4.87 -0.80
CA LEU A 140 15.92 -5.33 0.59
C LEU A 140 15.19 -6.67 0.68
N ALA A 141 14.14 -6.88 -0.10
CA ALA A 141 13.44 -8.16 -0.16
C ALA A 141 14.35 -9.29 -0.67
N LEU A 142 15.13 -9.04 -1.73
CA LEU A 142 16.10 -10.01 -2.24
C LEU A 142 17.19 -10.33 -1.22
N LEU A 143 17.72 -9.31 -0.53
CA LEU A 143 18.75 -9.46 0.49
C LEU A 143 18.22 -10.13 1.77
N ALA A 144 16.93 -9.99 2.07
CA ALA A 144 16.28 -10.65 3.20
C ALA A 144 16.01 -12.14 2.95
N LEU A 145 15.92 -12.57 1.69
CA LEU A 145 15.63 -13.96 1.32
C LEU A 145 16.54 -15.01 1.99
N PRO A 146 17.88 -14.87 2.05
CA PRO A 146 18.74 -15.84 2.75
C PRO A 146 18.58 -15.86 4.27
N LEU A 147 17.99 -14.82 4.86
CA LEU A 147 17.73 -14.73 6.30
C LEU A 147 16.41 -15.42 6.69
N LEU A 148 15.59 -15.81 5.72
CA LEU A 148 14.32 -16.48 6.00
C LEU A 148 14.55 -17.91 6.50
N PRO A 149 13.79 -18.37 7.50
CA PRO A 149 13.88 -19.75 7.99
C PRO A 149 13.52 -20.73 6.86
N ALA A 150 14.24 -21.85 6.80
CA ALA A 150 14.18 -22.86 5.73
C ALA A 150 12.77 -23.31 5.28
N PRO A 151 11.73 -23.41 6.15
CA PRO A 151 10.38 -23.75 5.72
C PRO A 151 9.76 -22.75 4.73
N VAL A 152 10.06 -21.45 4.87
CA VAL A 152 9.52 -20.39 3.99
C VAL A 152 10.32 -20.30 2.68
N ALA A 153 11.61 -20.62 2.72
CA ALA A 153 12.47 -20.64 1.54
C ALA A 153 12.10 -21.78 0.56
N HIS A 154 11.50 -22.88 1.04
CA HIS A 154 11.12 -24.02 0.19
C HIS A 154 9.94 -23.72 -0.74
N ASP A 155 8.95 -22.93 -0.32
CA ASP A 155 7.77 -22.57 -1.11
C ASP A 155 8.04 -21.50 -2.17
N LEU A 156 9.13 -20.73 -2.02
CA LEU A 156 9.51 -19.63 -2.92
C LEU A 156 10.54 -20.04 -3.99
N ARG A 157 10.98 -21.31 -4.02
CA ARG A 157 11.89 -21.81 -5.06
C ARG A 157 11.18 -21.86 -6.42
N PRO A 158 11.74 -21.27 -7.49
CA PRO A 158 11.20 -21.43 -8.84
C PRO A 158 11.25 -22.92 -9.23
N GLY A 159 10.10 -23.58 -9.22
CA GLY A 159 9.98 -25.04 -9.41
C GLY A 159 9.27 -25.78 -8.27
N ALA A 160 8.98 -25.14 -7.14
CA ALA A 160 8.19 -25.72 -6.04
C ALA A 160 6.67 -25.58 -6.24
N VAL A 161 6.20 -25.38 -7.47
CA VAL A 161 4.79 -25.63 -7.80
C VAL A 161 4.62 -27.14 -7.77
N LEU A 162 4.30 -27.68 -6.61
CA LEU A 162 3.93 -29.08 -6.48
C LEU A 162 2.81 -29.35 -7.50
N PRO A 163 2.95 -30.38 -8.37
CA PRO A 163 1.87 -30.74 -9.28
C PRO A 163 0.61 -30.96 -8.44
N ALA A 164 -0.54 -30.45 -8.89
CA ALA A 164 -1.79 -30.41 -8.11
C ALA A 164 -2.19 -31.78 -7.50
N GLY A 165 -1.73 -32.88 -8.09
CA GLY A 165 -1.93 -34.24 -7.55
C GLY A 165 -1.22 -34.53 -6.22
N GLU A 166 -0.18 -33.78 -5.87
CA GLU A 166 0.60 -33.99 -4.65
C GLU A 166 0.01 -33.26 -3.43
N ILE A 167 -0.67 -32.14 -3.65
CA ILE A 167 -1.49 -31.43 -2.64
C ILE A 167 -2.65 -32.32 -2.17
N VAL A 168 -3.30 -33.04 -3.10
CA VAL A 168 -4.37 -34.00 -2.80
C VAL A 168 -3.85 -35.26 -2.10
N ARG A 169 -2.60 -35.67 -2.33
CA ARG A 169 -1.98 -36.80 -1.60
C ARG A 169 -1.68 -36.48 -0.14
N ARG A 170 -1.34 -35.23 0.18
CA ARG A 170 -0.99 -34.81 1.55
C ARG A 170 -2.18 -34.49 2.44
N HIS A 171 -3.37 -34.26 1.88
CA HIS A 171 -4.61 -34.03 2.64
C HIS A 171 -5.60 -35.21 2.48
N PRO A 172 -5.49 -36.27 3.31
CA PRO A 172 -6.38 -37.44 3.24
C PRO A 172 -7.85 -37.12 3.52
N ALA A 173 -8.17 -35.94 4.07
CA ALA A 173 -9.53 -35.48 4.35
C ALA A 173 -10.40 -35.22 3.10
N LEU A 174 -9.80 -35.11 1.90
CA LEU A 174 -10.53 -34.84 0.65
C LEU A 174 -10.83 -36.12 -0.16
N ARG A 175 -10.48 -37.31 0.35
CA ARG A 175 -10.62 -38.58 -0.37
C ARG A 175 -11.99 -39.24 -0.30
N HIS A 176 -12.94 -38.67 0.44
CA HIS A 176 -14.24 -39.30 0.64
C HIS A 176 -15.39 -38.39 0.25
N ARG A 177 -15.86 -38.53 -0.99
CA ARG A 177 -17.29 -38.78 -1.21
C ARG A 177 -17.50 -39.73 -2.41
N PRO A 178 -18.19 -40.86 -2.20
CA PRO A 178 -18.40 -41.88 -3.20
C PRO A 178 -19.40 -41.44 -4.28
N ALA A 179 -19.17 -41.97 -5.46
CA ALA A 179 -20.02 -41.85 -6.64
C ALA A 179 -21.38 -42.52 -6.42
N ALA A 180 -22.36 -41.98 -7.15
CA ALA A 180 -23.64 -42.56 -7.58
C ALA A 180 -23.96 -43.99 -7.11
N ASP A 181 -25.14 -44.13 -6.51
CA ASP A 181 -25.97 -45.30 -6.75
C ASP A 181 -27.29 -44.83 -7.39
N GLY A 182 -27.46 -45.23 -8.63
CA GLY A 182 -28.71 -45.14 -9.37
C GLY A 182 -29.14 -46.56 -9.70
N GLY A 183 -30.39 -46.88 -9.38
CA GLY A 183 -31.14 -47.96 -10.01
C GLY A 183 -31.42 -49.18 -9.13
N GLY A 184 -32.70 -49.37 -8.82
CA GLY A 184 -33.25 -50.72 -8.63
C GLY A 184 -34.21 -50.90 -7.46
N ARG A 185 -35.47 -50.46 -7.63
CA ARG A 185 -36.70 -51.28 -7.61
C ARG A 185 -37.93 -50.41 -7.36
#